data_AF-A0A8J7NGR4-F1
#
_entry.id   AF-A0A8J7NGR4-F1
#
_cell.length_a   1.000
_cell.length_b   1.000
_cell.length_c   1.000
_cell.angle_alpha   90.00
_cell.angle_beta   90.00
_cell.angle_gamma   90.00
#
_symmetry.space_group_name_H-M   'P 1'
#
loop_
_entity.id
_entity.type
_entity.pdbx_description
1 polymer ?
#
loop_
_entity_poly.entity_id
_entity_poly.type
_entity_poly.pdbx_seq_one_letter_code
_entity_poly.pdbx_strand_id
1 'polypeptide(L)'
;MAIVVTALSVLAFIAAFEFLGILPKAREAIAISQRTAAVMGDSTLGEEAKEKAVQQAALNLMKGFFGLLLRIIGIILAAYVPIFLADFTGLLPEAEALAFMLRLDVIAVTSVLMIAVIWLAARVRPR
;
A
#
# COMPACT_ATOMS: atom_id res chain seq x y z
N MET A 1 -22.90 12.37 -9.27
CA MET A 1 -21.55 12.92 -9.03
C MET A 1 -20.72 12.05 -8.09
N ALA A 2 -21.26 11.54 -6.99
CA ALA A 2 -20.56 10.63 -6.07
C ALA A 2 -19.80 9.48 -6.76
N ILE A 3 -20.44 8.73 -7.67
CA ILE A 3 -19.79 7.63 -8.40
C ILE A 3 -18.52 8.08 -9.14
N VAL A 4 -18.55 9.24 -9.80
CA VAL A 4 -17.41 9.75 -10.57
C VAL A 4 -16.27 10.14 -9.64
N VAL A 5 -16.57 10.86 -8.55
CA VAL A 5 -15.58 11.26 -7.54
C VAL A 5 -14.95 10.02 -6.90
N THR A 6 -15.77 9.03 -6.52
CA THR A 6 -15.30 7.75 -5.99
C THR A 6 -14.41 7.00 -6.99
N ALA A 7 -14.81 6.92 -8.25
CA ALA A 7 -14.01 6.27 -9.29
C ALA A 7 -12.65 6.96 -9.47
N LEU A 8 -12.61 8.30 -9.47
CA LEU A 8 -11.38 9.07 -9.53
C LEU A 8 -10.49 8.84 -8.31
N SER A 9 -11.06 8.79 -7.10
CA SER A 9 -10.32 8.45 -5.87
C SER A 9 -9.73 7.05 -5.90
N VAL A 10 -10.48 6.07 -6.39
CA VAL A 10 -9.99 4.69 -6.57
C VAL A 10 -8.84 4.65 -7.59
N LEU A 11 -8.98 5.36 -8.71
CA LEU A 11 -7.91 5.45 -9.72
C LEU A 11 -6.66 6.15 -9.16
N ALA A 12 -6.83 7.24 -8.41
CA ALA A 12 -5.73 7.94 -7.76
C ALA A 12 -5.03 7.04 -6.73
N PHE A 13 -5.78 6.27 -5.95
CA PHE A 13 -5.24 5.26 -5.03
C PHE A 13 -4.37 4.24 -5.77
N ILE A 14 -4.89 3.64 -6.85
CA ILE A 14 -4.17 2.63 -7.64
C ILE A 14 -2.89 3.22 -8.24
N ALA A 15 -3.00 4.39 -8.87
CA ALA A 15 -1.87 5.07 -9.48
C ALA A 15 -0.79 5.39 -8.44
N ALA A 16 -1.16 5.91 -7.27
CA ALA A 16 -0.22 6.18 -6.19
C ALA A 16 0.38 4.89 -5.62
N PHE A 17 -0.42 3.83 -5.48
CA PHE A 17 0.05 2.52 -4.98
C PHE A 17 1.11 1.90 -5.90
N GLU A 18 0.90 1.96 -7.22
CA GLU A 18 1.85 1.48 -8.22
C GLU A 18 3.09 2.39 -8.28
N PHE A 19 2.89 3.71 -8.36
CA PHE A 19 3.98 4.69 -8.50
C PHE A 19 4.91 4.73 -7.27
N LEU A 20 4.36 4.65 -6.06
CA LEU A 20 5.17 4.69 -4.83
C LEU A 20 5.88 3.35 -4.53
N GLY A 21 5.60 2.30 -5.31
CA GLY A 21 6.33 1.03 -5.28
C GLY A 21 6.27 0.35 -3.91
N ILE A 22 5.10 0.38 -3.26
CA ILE A 22 4.93 -0.16 -1.90
C ILE A 22 5.17 -1.68 -1.86
N LEU A 23 4.76 -2.41 -2.90
CA LEU A 23 4.88 -3.87 -2.95
C LEU A 23 6.33 -4.36 -2.99
N PRO A 24 7.23 -3.84 -3.86
CA PRO A 24 8.66 -4.15 -3.80
C PRO A 24 9.28 -3.88 -2.41
N LYS A 25 8.93 -2.76 -1.77
CA LYS A 25 9.48 -2.38 -0.46
C LYS A 25 8.98 -3.27 0.68
N ALA A 26 7.71 -3.68 0.64
CA ALA A 26 7.17 -4.66 1.58
C ALA A 26 7.87 -6.01 1.43
N ARG A 27 8.12 -6.46 0.19
CA ARG A 27 8.86 -7.70 -0.08
C ARG A 27 10.31 -7.64 0.42
N GLU A 28 10.97 -6.50 0.27
CA GLU A 28 12.32 -6.26 0.80
C GLU A 28 12.34 -6.41 2.33
N ALA A 29 11.38 -5.82 3.04
CA ALA A 29 11.26 -5.96 4.49
C ALA A 29 11.02 -7.41 4.92
N ILE A 30 10.13 -8.14 4.23
CA ILE A 30 9.89 -9.57 4.49
C ILE A 30 11.18 -10.39 4.28
N ALA A 31 11.91 -10.12 3.19
CA ALA A 31 13.15 -10.82 2.90
C ALA A 31 14.22 -10.56 3.97
N ILE A 32 14.32 -9.33 4.51
CA ILE A 32 15.21 -9.02 5.63
C ILE A 32 14.83 -9.86 6.85
N SER A 33 13.55 -9.88 7.25
CA SER A 33 13.08 -10.67 8.39
C SER A 33 13.37 -12.17 8.24
N GLN A 34 13.17 -12.72 7.04
CA GLN A 34 13.46 -14.13 6.75
C GLN A 34 14.96 -14.45 6.86
N ARG A 35 15.83 -13.57 6.34
CA ARG A 35 17.29 -13.74 6.46
C ARG A 35 17.74 -13.65 7.91
N THR A 36 17.18 -12.74 8.69
CA THR A 36 17.52 -12.62 10.13
C THR A 36 17.14 -13.87 10.90
N ALA A 37 15.96 -14.44 10.63
CA ALA A 37 15.55 -15.70 11.25
C ALA A 37 16.51 -16.85 10.89
N ALA A 38 16.98 -16.91 9.63
CA ALA A 38 17.97 -17.88 9.20
C ALA A 38 19.32 -17.72 9.93
N VAL A 39 19.79 -16.49 10.13
CA VAL A 39 21.04 -16.20 10.86
C VAL A 39 20.98 -16.67 12.32
N MET A 40 19.84 -16.49 12.99
CA MET A 40 19.69 -16.95 14.38
C MET A 40 19.84 -18.48 14.49
N GLY A 41 19.32 -19.22 13.50
CA GLY A 41 19.40 -20.68 13.44
C GLY A 41 20.73 -21.25 12.94
N ASP A 42 21.65 -20.43 12.44
CA ASP A 42 22.92 -20.88 11.90
C ASP A 42 23.91 -21.25 13.02
N SER A 43 24.22 -22.53 13.17
CA SER A 43 25.17 -23.02 14.19
C SER A 43 26.64 -22.77 13.84
N THR A 44 26.93 -22.34 12.61
CA THR A 44 28.30 -22.07 12.14
C THR A 44 28.77 -20.65 12.47
N LEU A 45 27.84 -19.75 12.81
CA LEU A 45 28.14 -18.38 13.21
C LEU A 45 28.35 -18.28 14.72
N GLY A 46 29.39 -17.54 15.12
CA GLY A 46 29.61 -17.15 16.51
C GLY A 46 28.56 -16.13 17.00
N GLU A 47 28.37 -16.05 18.31
CA GLU A 47 27.33 -15.22 18.93
C GLU A 47 27.45 -13.73 18.57
N GLU A 48 28.67 -13.19 18.60
CA GLU A 48 28.95 -11.79 18.23
C GLU A 48 28.56 -11.50 16.76
N ALA A 49 28.81 -12.45 15.84
CA ALA A 49 28.43 -12.31 14.44
C ALA A 49 26.91 -12.31 14.26
N LYS A 50 26.20 -13.14 15.04
CA LYS A 50 24.73 -13.17 15.06
C LYS A 50 24.16 -11.87 15.58
N GLU A 51 24.66 -11.39 16.72
CA GLU A 51 24.22 -10.13 17.33
C GLU A 51 24.33 -8.96 16.35
N LYS A 52 25.50 -8.82 15.71
CA LYS A 52 25.73 -7.75 14.73
C LYS A 52 24.79 -7.84 13.53
N ALA A 53 24.54 -9.04 13.01
CA ALA A 53 23.62 -9.25 11.90
C ALA A 53 22.18 -8.91 12.28
N VAL A 54 21.73 -9.32 13.47
CA VAL A 54 20.40 -9.00 14.00
C VAL A 54 20.24 -7.49 14.20
N GLN A 55 21.25 -6.83 14.78
CA GLN A 55 21.23 -5.38 14.97
C GLN A 55 21.12 -4.63 13.64
N GLN A 56 21.90 -5.03 12.63
CA GLN A 56 21.84 -4.43 11.31
C GLN A 56 20.47 -4.64 10.65
N ALA A 57 19.89 -5.83 10.80
CA ALA A 57 18.55 -6.11 10.30
C ALA A 57 17.48 -5.25 11.00
N ALA A 58 17.57 -5.07 12.32
CA ALA A 58 16.65 -4.22 13.07
C ALA A 58 16.69 -2.76 12.57
N LEU A 59 17.89 -2.21 12.34
CA LEU A 59 18.05 -0.87 11.78
C LEU A 59 17.45 -0.76 10.36
N ASN A 60 17.66 -1.77 9.51
CA ASN A 60 17.11 -1.79 8.16
C ASN A 60 15.58 -1.92 8.17
N LEU A 61 15.02 -2.75 9.04
CA LEU A 61 13.57 -2.89 9.22
C LEU A 61 12.95 -1.59 9.74
N MET A 62 13.60 -0.91 10.68
CA MET A 62 13.13 0.38 11.19
C MET A 62 13.10 1.45 10.08
N LYS A 63 14.15 1.53 9.25
CA LYS A 63 14.14 2.40 8.05
C LYS A 63 13.04 2.01 7.06
N GLY A 64 12.87 0.71 6.84
CA GLY A 64 11.82 0.16 6.00
C GLY A 64 10.42 0.53 6.49
N PHE A 65 10.18 0.48 7.80
CA PHE A 65 8.92 0.85 8.44
C PHE A 65 8.57 2.32 8.15
N PHE A 66 9.46 3.27 8.43
CA PHE A 66 9.20 4.69 8.14
C PHE A 66 9.00 4.92 6.63
N GLY A 67 9.77 4.23 5.80
CA GLY A 67 9.62 4.29 4.34
C GLY A 67 8.26 3.77 3.86
N LEU A 68 7.73 2.70 4.44
CA LEU A 68 6.40 2.17 4.13
C LEU A 68 5.29 3.08 4.68
N LEU A 69 5.45 3.59 5.91
CA LEU A 69 4.51 4.51 6.54
C LEU A 69 4.30 5.76 5.68
N LEU A 70 5.37 6.42 5.25
CA LEU A 70 5.28 7.60 4.39
C LEU A 70 4.63 7.30 3.04
N ARG A 71 4.86 6.12 2.47
CA ARG A 71 4.19 5.69 1.23
C ARG A 71 2.70 5.49 1.45
N ILE A 72 2.29 4.84 2.55
CA ILE A 72 0.88 4.65 2.89
C ILE A 72 0.18 5.99 3.05
N ILE A 73 0.79 6.93 3.80
CA ILE A 73 0.29 8.29 3.94
C ILE A 73 0.15 8.95 2.56
N GLY A 74 1.16 8.86 1.71
CA GLY A 74 1.12 9.39 0.34
C GLY A 74 -0.01 8.82 -0.51
N ILE A 75 -0.25 7.50 -0.43
CA ILE A 75 -1.35 6.83 -1.16
C ILE A 75 -2.71 7.32 -0.65
N ILE A 76 -2.90 7.40 0.67
CA ILE A 76 -4.16 7.87 1.27
C ILE A 76 -4.42 9.33 0.87
N LEU A 77 -3.40 10.19 0.96
CA LEU A 77 -3.52 11.58 0.54
C LEU A 77 -3.86 11.69 -0.94
N ALA A 78 -3.19 10.93 -1.81
CA ALA A 78 -3.49 10.92 -3.24
C ALA A 78 -4.94 10.47 -3.53
N ALA A 79 -5.42 9.44 -2.82
CA ALA A 79 -6.81 8.98 -2.95
C ALA A 79 -7.83 10.01 -2.44
N TYR A 80 -7.44 10.84 -1.48
CA TYR A 80 -8.27 11.90 -0.92
C TYR A 80 -8.36 13.14 -1.82
N VAL A 81 -7.35 13.41 -2.66
CA VAL A 81 -7.31 14.59 -3.55
C VAL A 81 -8.59 14.78 -4.37
N PRO A 82 -9.16 13.76 -5.05
CA PRO A 82 -10.39 13.95 -5.82
C PRO A 82 -11.61 14.31 -4.96
N ILE A 83 -11.69 13.82 -3.73
CA ILE A 83 -12.76 14.17 -2.78
C ILE A 83 -12.60 15.63 -2.36
N PHE A 84 -11.39 16.02 -1.96
CA PHE A 84 -11.08 17.40 -1.57
C PHE A 84 -11.36 18.39 -2.70
N LEU A 85 -10.96 18.08 -3.94
CA LEU A 85 -11.23 18.94 -5.09
C LEU A 85 -12.73 19.04 -5.41
N ALA A 86 -13.48 17.94 -5.27
CA ALA A 86 -14.92 17.96 -5.49
C ALA A 86 -15.66 18.82 -4.46
N ASP A 87 -15.23 18.77 -3.20
CA ASP A 87 -15.77 19.62 -2.13
C ASP A 87 -15.38 21.10 -2.33
N PHE A 88 -14.09 21.35 -2.60
CA PHE A 88 -13.56 22.70 -2.83
C PHE A 88 -14.22 23.42 -4.02
N THR A 89 -14.59 22.68 -5.06
CA THR A 89 -15.29 23.23 -6.24
C THR A 89 -16.81 23.29 -6.05
N GLY A 90 -17.34 22.82 -4.92
CA GLY A 90 -18.78 22.75 -4.63
C GLY A 90 -19.52 21.70 -5.47
N LEU A 91 -18.81 20.77 -6.11
CA LEU A 91 -19.40 19.71 -6.94
C LEU A 91 -20.08 18.62 -6.12
N LEU A 92 -19.49 18.27 -4.97
CA LEU A 92 -20.02 17.24 -4.07
C LEU A 92 -19.44 17.47 -2.67
N PRO A 93 -20.27 17.62 -1.63
CA PRO A 93 -19.79 17.73 -0.27
C PRO A 93 -18.96 16.52 0.17
N GLU A 94 -17.85 16.76 0.88
CA GLU A 94 -16.96 15.70 1.38
C GLU A 94 -17.74 14.61 2.16
N ALA A 95 -18.62 15.04 3.06
CA ALA A 95 -19.41 14.12 3.89
C ALA A 95 -20.30 13.20 3.04
N GLU A 96 -20.84 13.68 1.93
CA GLU A 96 -21.67 12.88 1.02
C GLU A 96 -20.82 11.89 0.24
N ALA A 97 -19.64 12.31 -0.24
CA ALA A 97 -18.69 11.44 -0.92
C ALA A 97 -18.24 10.29 0.00
N LEU A 98 -17.86 10.60 1.23
CA LEU A 98 -17.45 9.61 2.23
C LEU A 98 -18.60 8.69 2.63
N ALA A 99 -19.80 9.24 2.86
CA ALA A 99 -20.99 8.43 3.17
C ALA A 99 -21.29 7.44 2.03
N PHE A 100 -21.16 7.87 0.77
CA PHE A 100 -21.31 6.99 -0.38
C PHE A 100 -20.24 5.89 -0.41
N MET A 101 -18.97 6.24 -0.22
CA MET A 101 -17.86 5.28 -0.24
C MET A 101 -17.90 4.25 0.90
N LEU A 102 -18.48 4.61 2.05
CA LEU A 102 -18.62 3.73 3.21
C LEU A 102 -19.81 2.75 3.12
N ARG A 103 -20.66 2.87 2.11
CA ARG A 103 -21.76 1.90 1.94
C ARG A 103 -21.19 0.53 1.60
N LEU A 104 -21.73 -0.50 2.24
CA LEU A 104 -21.29 -1.89 2.07
C LEU A 104 -21.41 -2.37 0.62
N ASP A 105 -22.44 -1.94 -0.11
CA ASP A 105 -22.64 -2.29 -1.52
C ASP A 105 -21.55 -1.68 -2.40
N VAL A 106 -21.18 -0.42 -2.17
CA VAL A 106 -20.10 0.26 -2.90
C VAL A 106 -18.75 -0.40 -2.62
N ILE A 107 -18.45 -0.70 -1.36
CA ILE A 107 -17.21 -1.41 -0.97
C ILE A 107 -17.16 -2.78 -1.63
N ALA A 108 -18.24 -3.56 -1.58
CA ALA A 108 -18.30 -4.89 -2.17
C ALA A 108 -18.09 -4.84 -3.70
N VAL A 109 -18.85 -3.98 -4.40
CA VAL A 109 -18.76 -3.85 -5.87
C VAL A 109 -17.37 -3.38 -6.31
N THR A 110 -16.83 -2.34 -5.67
CA THR A 110 -15.50 -1.83 -6.02
C THR A 110 -14.40 -2.84 -5.73
N SER A 111 -14.48 -3.58 -4.63
CA SER A 111 -13.52 -4.64 -4.29
C SER A 111 -13.52 -5.77 -5.32
N VAL A 112 -14.70 -6.29 -5.67
CA VAL A 112 -14.86 -7.34 -6.69
C VAL A 112 -14.34 -6.85 -8.05
N LEU A 113 -14.69 -5.64 -8.45
CA LEU A 113 -14.25 -5.05 -9.71
C LEU A 113 -12.73 -4.89 -9.75
N MET A 114 -12.12 -4.40 -8.67
CA MET A 114 -10.67 -4.25 -8.59
C MET A 114 -9.94 -5.58 -8.64
N ILE A 115 -10.43 -6.60 -7.95
CA ILE A 115 -9.87 -7.96 -8.03
C ILE A 115 -9.97 -8.48 -9.47
N ALA A 116 -11.11 -8.30 -10.14
CA ALA A 116 -11.31 -8.73 -11.52
C ALA A 116 -10.35 -8.01 -12.49
N VAL A 117 -10.18 -6.70 -12.35
CA VAL A 117 -9.25 -5.89 -13.17
C VAL A 117 -7.81 -6.35 -12.97
N ILE A 118 -7.36 -6.52 -11.72
CA ILE A 118 -6.00 -6.98 -11.41
C ILE A 118 -5.77 -8.40 -11.94
N TRP A 119 -6.75 -9.29 -11.78
CA TRP A 119 -6.68 -10.66 -12.27
C TRP A 119 -6.57 -10.71 -13.80
N LEU A 120 -7.37 -9.90 -14.51
CA LEU A 120 -7.28 -9.76 -15.96
C LEU A 120 -5.93 -9.15 -16.38
N ALA A 121 -5.49 -8.07 -15.75
CA ALA A 121 -4.22 -7.43 -16.06
C ALA A 121 -3.02 -8.37 -15.86
N ALA A 122 -3.06 -9.20 -14.81
CA ALA A 122 -2.04 -10.22 -14.55
C ALA A 122 -2.02 -11.34 -15.60
N ARG A 123 -3.12 -11.58 -16.31
CA ARG A 123 -3.21 -12.56 -17.39
C ARG A 123 -2.71 -12.01 -18.73
N VAL A 124 -2.78 -10.69 -18.93
CA VAL A 124 -2.42 -10.02 -20.18
C VAL A 124 -0.97 -9.53 -20.19
N ARG A 125 -0.39 -9.15 -19.04
CA ARG A 125 1.04 -8.81 -18.96
C ARG A 125 1.89 -10.10 -19.04
N PRO A 126 2.66 -10.35 -20.11
CA PRO A 126 3.64 -11.43 -20.11
C PRO A 126 4.68 -11.13 -19.02
N ARG A 127 5.01 -12.13 -18.21
CA ARG A 127 6.07 -12.04 -17.21
C ARG A 127 7.42 -11.79 -17.86
#